data_AF-A0A918A3D8-F1
#
_entry.id   AF-A0A918A3D8-F1
#
_cell.length_a   1.000
_cell.length_b   1.000
_cell.length_c   1.000
_cell.angle_alpha   90.00
_cell.angle_beta   90.00
_cell.angle_gamma   90.00
#
_symmetry.space_group_name_H-M   'P 1'
#
loop_
_entity.id
_entity.type
_entity.pdbx_description
1 polymer ?
#
loop_
_entity_poly.entity_id
_entity_poly.type
_entity_poly.pdbx_seq_one_letter_code
_entity_poly.pdbx_strand_id
1 'polypeptide(L)'
;MSTDLYGVRVLALEPERRKVTFEVFVVYYDTHAKTYPPLPDEPGFFLHVLWQQGRWEHPLGEAITVDQILNDEWVNLHSRWFIENIERTSTANHPPQDEDFERLYDFYYERPGGWKDEELLVQAEYEVHVTDPRWLEQLSVGDAWGTAAYPMAADDVRYEEAAYVPDLRNAVTLMPFEGRSKEAGTPGGLAFSDDGRYLAVASDKDGLLIYNTDDWTEHADVDGVRIGLFPQLVWVPGEHVVALTAFQGDGQWAYDVAARASVDVPRQPGKARSRTGRYRVDYGEGYWLDAFVSDSGIAEGVVPVGADDPEFTVESAAFTADESRLFVAGMGANIHVLDPSTVSIVGTIADVGEGVKGLAVSPDGAYVAATVDTNRYYEPSEHELCVWRITDHKIITRRRGGIYGGPLAWSPDGRWLAANVTTDVDGYGGETRIFPIGLPADPPAGLFG
;
A
#
# COMPACT_ATOMS: atom_id res chain seq x y z
N MET A 1 -4.16 -22.67 -26.50
CA MET A 1 -5.26 -23.07 -25.61
C MET A 1 -5.05 -22.29 -24.34
N SER A 2 -5.90 -21.32 -24.06
CA SER A 2 -5.94 -20.72 -22.73
C SER A 2 -6.65 -21.73 -21.84
N THR A 3 -6.09 -22.00 -20.68
CA THR A 3 -6.66 -22.92 -19.70
C THR A 3 -7.30 -22.08 -18.61
N ASP A 4 -8.56 -22.34 -18.30
CA ASP A 4 -9.28 -21.62 -17.24
C ASP A 4 -8.56 -21.81 -15.90
N LEU A 5 -8.59 -20.77 -15.08
CA LEU A 5 -8.05 -20.77 -13.72
C LEU A 5 -9.15 -21.04 -12.70
N TYR A 6 -10.37 -20.54 -12.99
CA TYR A 6 -11.53 -20.67 -12.13
C TYR A 6 -12.76 -21.14 -12.92
N GLY A 7 -13.64 -21.87 -12.25
CA GLY A 7 -15.04 -21.99 -12.62
C GLY A 7 -15.87 -21.03 -11.78
N VAL A 8 -16.94 -20.50 -12.38
CA VAL A 8 -17.88 -19.58 -11.74
C VAL A 8 -19.29 -20.14 -11.88
N ARG A 9 -20.10 -20.01 -10.84
CA ARG A 9 -21.52 -20.39 -10.84
C ARG A 9 -22.38 -19.31 -10.17
N VAL A 10 -23.52 -18.98 -10.78
CA VAL A 10 -24.50 -18.06 -10.21
C VAL A 10 -25.42 -18.81 -9.26
N LEU A 11 -25.29 -18.58 -7.95
CA LEU A 11 -26.12 -19.19 -6.91
C LEU A 11 -27.42 -18.42 -6.69
N ALA A 12 -27.37 -17.10 -6.71
CA ALA A 12 -28.53 -16.23 -6.51
C ALA A 12 -28.38 -14.90 -7.26
N LEU A 13 -29.51 -14.30 -7.61
CA LEU A 13 -29.56 -13.02 -8.33
C LEU A 13 -30.67 -12.13 -7.74
N GLU A 14 -30.30 -10.94 -7.27
CA GLU A 14 -31.19 -9.95 -6.66
C GLU A 14 -30.96 -8.56 -7.31
N PRO A 15 -31.40 -8.32 -8.56
CA PRO A 15 -31.09 -7.07 -9.28
C PRO A 15 -31.61 -5.82 -8.59
N GLU A 16 -32.76 -5.89 -7.92
CA GLU A 16 -33.34 -4.77 -7.14
C GLU A 16 -32.45 -4.34 -5.97
N ARG A 17 -31.56 -5.22 -5.51
CA ARG A 17 -30.53 -4.95 -4.49
C ARG A 17 -29.15 -4.76 -5.09
N ARG A 18 -29.04 -4.77 -6.43
CA ARG A 18 -27.80 -4.74 -7.20
C ARG A 18 -26.81 -5.83 -6.77
N LYS A 19 -27.33 -7.02 -6.44
CA LYS A 19 -26.54 -8.10 -5.83
C LYS A 19 -26.63 -9.38 -6.64
N VAL A 20 -25.50 -10.07 -6.75
CA VAL A 20 -25.38 -11.44 -7.23
C VAL A 20 -24.56 -12.26 -6.25
N THR A 21 -24.92 -13.52 -6.05
CA THR A 21 -24.12 -14.48 -5.28
C THR A 21 -23.45 -15.44 -6.24
N PHE A 22 -22.11 -15.45 -6.23
CA PHE A 22 -21.31 -16.38 -7.01
C PHE A 22 -20.69 -17.45 -6.12
N GLU A 23 -20.61 -18.66 -6.63
CA GLU A 23 -19.62 -19.65 -6.21
C GLU A 23 -18.45 -19.56 -7.20
N VAL A 24 -17.24 -19.38 -6.70
CA VAL A 24 -16.02 -19.39 -7.50
C VAL A 24 -15.12 -20.49 -6.98
N PHE A 25 -14.67 -21.37 -7.86
CA PHE A 25 -13.83 -22.50 -7.52
C PHE A 25 -12.63 -22.62 -8.46
N VAL A 26 -11.51 -23.08 -7.92
CA VAL A 26 -10.26 -23.22 -8.66
C VAL A 26 -10.33 -24.46 -9.54
N VAL A 27 -9.98 -24.31 -10.82
CA VAL A 27 -9.97 -25.41 -11.81
C VAL A 27 -8.56 -25.70 -12.37
N TYR A 28 -7.56 -24.97 -11.88
CA TYR A 28 -6.15 -25.16 -12.19
C TYR A 28 -5.32 -25.35 -10.90
N TYR A 29 -4.53 -26.42 -10.88
CA TYR A 29 -3.62 -26.76 -9.78
C TYR A 29 -2.24 -27.08 -10.35
N ASP A 30 -1.19 -26.76 -9.60
CA ASP A 30 0.09 -27.44 -9.74
C ASP A 30 0.16 -28.50 -8.63
N THR A 31 -0.27 -29.72 -8.96
CA THR A 31 -0.34 -30.80 -7.96
C THR A 31 1.04 -31.27 -7.50
N HIS A 32 2.07 -31.04 -8.31
CA HIS A 32 3.45 -31.38 -7.95
C HIS A 32 4.06 -30.35 -7.01
N ALA A 33 3.89 -29.05 -7.30
CA ALA A 33 4.32 -27.97 -6.42
C ALA A 33 3.39 -27.76 -5.22
N LYS A 34 2.20 -28.38 -5.25
CA LYS A 34 1.12 -28.21 -4.27
C LYS A 34 0.68 -26.75 -4.15
N THR A 35 0.51 -26.10 -5.29
CA THR A 35 0.09 -24.71 -5.38
C THR A 35 -1.14 -24.57 -6.26
N TYR A 36 -1.83 -23.43 -6.10
CA TYR A 36 -3.03 -23.09 -6.84
C TYR A 36 -3.18 -21.56 -6.87
N PRO A 37 -3.91 -21.00 -7.85
CA PRO A 37 -4.25 -19.57 -7.86
C PRO A 37 -5.02 -19.18 -6.59
N PRO A 38 -4.74 -18.03 -5.95
CA PRO A 38 -5.46 -17.63 -4.75
C PRO A 38 -6.94 -17.39 -5.06
N LEU A 39 -7.79 -17.53 -4.04
CA LEU A 39 -9.19 -17.16 -4.18
C LEU A 39 -9.29 -15.63 -4.44
N PRO A 40 -10.08 -15.17 -5.43
CA PRO A 40 -10.12 -13.77 -5.83
C PRO A 40 -10.90 -12.93 -4.80
N ASP A 41 -10.38 -11.77 -4.42
CA ASP A 41 -11.06 -10.82 -3.53
C ASP A 41 -11.22 -9.43 -4.17
N GLU A 42 -10.68 -9.23 -5.37
CA GLU A 42 -10.54 -7.91 -5.95
C GLU A 42 -11.63 -7.57 -6.99
N PRO A 43 -12.09 -6.31 -7.03
CA PRO A 43 -13.10 -5.83 -7.98
C PRO A 43 -12.83 -6.18 -9.45
N GLY A 44 -11.57 -6.13 -9.87
CA GLY A 44 -11.18 -6.41 -11.27
C GLY A 44 -11.53 -7.82 -11.72
N PHE A 45 -11.38 -8.81 -10.84
CA PHE A 45 -11.75 -10.19 -11.16
C PHE A 45 -13.25 -10.29 -11.46
N PHE A 46 -14.09 -9.73 -10.59
CA PHE A 46 -15.55 -9.80 -10.74
C PHE A 46 -16.05 -8.94 -11.90
N LEU A 47 -15.37 -7.83 -12.22
CA LEU A 47 -15.65 -7.07 -13.44
C LEU A 47 -15.42 -7.94 -14.70
N HIS A 48 -14.31 -8.68 -14.76
CA HIS A 48 -14.05 -9.62 -15.84
C HIS A 48 -15.12 -10.72 -15.93
N VAL A 49 -15.47 -11.32 -14.80
CA VAL A 49 -16.49 -12.38 -14.71
C VAL A 49 -17.83 -11.88 -15.27
N LEU A 50 -18.28 -10.69 -14.84
CA LEU A 50 -19.51 -10.08 -15.34
C LEU A 50 -19.41 -9.73 -16.83
N TRP A 51 -18.31 -9.10 -17.25
CA TRP A 51 -18.11 -8.68 -18.63
C TRP A 51 -18.06 -9.87 -19.59
N GLN A 52 -17.48 -11.02 -19.20
CA GLN A 52 -17.42 -12.21 -20.05
C GLN A 52 -18.80 -12.74 -20.42
N GLN A 53 -19.79 -12.63 -19.54
CA GLN A 53 -21.18 -12.97 -19.85
C GLN A 53 -21.91 -11.83 -20.57
N GLY A 54 -21.56 -10.57 -20.27
CA GLY A 54 -22.20 -9.37 -20.83
C GLY A 54 -21.55 -8.82 -22.12
N ARG A 55 -20.51 -9.46 -22.65
CA ARG A 55 -19.64 -8.89 -23.70
C ARG A 55 -20.33 -8.60 -25.03
N TRP A 56 -21.50 -9.20 -25.29
CA TRP A 56 -22.26 -9.00 -26.52
C TRP A 56 -23.71 -8.63 -26.20
N GLU A 57 -24.19 -7.52 -26.77
CA GLU A 57 -25.62 -7.14 -26.74
C GLU A 57 -26.20 -6.87 -25.33
N HIS A 58 -25.34 -6.60 -24.35
CA HIS A 58 -25.72 -6.23 -22.99
C HIS A 58 -25.03 -4.92 -22.54
N PRO A 59 -25.63 -4.18 -21.58
CA PRO A 59 -25.12 -2.88 -21.16
C PRO A 59 -23.65 -2.85 -20.76
N LEU A 60 -23.16 -3.91 -20.10
CA LEU A 60 -21.77 -3.97 -19.63
C LEU A 60 -20.77 -4.12 -20.79
N GLY A 61 -21.12 -4.88 -21.84
CA GLY A 61 -20.31 -5.00 -23.06
C GLY A 61 -20.35 -3.76 -23.94
N GLU A 62 -21.43 -2.96 -23.87
CA GLU A 62 -21.50 -1.64 -24.52
C GLU A 62 -20.65 -0.59 -23.77
N ALA A 63 -20.61 -0.66 -22.44
CA ALA A 63 -19.86 0.27 -21.60
C ALA A 63 -18.34 0.01 -21.61
N ILE A 64 -17.91 -1.25 -21.80
CA ILE A 64 -16.50 -1.64 -21.71
C ILE A 64 -16.09 -2.35 -22.99
N THR A 65 -15.15 -1.75 -23.72
CA THR A 65 -14.60 -2.34 -24.95
C THR A 65 -13.66 -3.50 -24.63
N VAL A 66 -13.42 -4.35 -25.64
CA VAL A 66 -12.44 -5.45 -25.55
C VAL A 66 -11.04 -4.93 -25.22
N ASP A 67 -10.63 -3.79 -25.78
CA ASP A 67 -9.31 -3.21 -25.51
C ASP A 67 -9.17 -2.70 -24.07
N GLN A 68 -10.26 -2.20 -23.49
CA GLN A 68 -10.30 -1.73 -22.10
C GLN A 68 -10.23 -2.89 -21.12
N ILE A 69 -11.06 -3.93 -21.29
CA ILE A 69 -11.08 -5.06 -20.36
C ILE A 69 -9.80 -5.91 -20.46
N LEU A 70 -9.08 -5.88 -21.59
CA LEU A 70 -7.77 -6.53 -21.73
C LEU A 70 -6.59 -5.68 -21.25
N ASN A 71 -6.84 -4.46 -20.76
CA ASN A 71 -5.83 -3.58 -20.22
C ASN A 71 -5.90 -3.56 -18.69
N ASP A 72 -4.97 -4.28 -18.04
CA ASP A 72 -4.90 -4.40 -16.58
C ASP A 72 -4.87 -3.05 -15.86
N GLU A 73 -4.12 -2.07 -16.37
CA GLU A 73 -4.08 -0.74 -15.79
C GLU A 73 -5.48 -0.10 -15.85
N TRP A 74 -6.16 -0.20 -17.00
CA TRP A 74 -7.51 0.30 -17.13
C TRP A 74 -8.48 -0.39 -16.15
N VAL A 75 -8.46 -1.72 -16.06
CA VAL A 75 -9.33 -2.48 -15.15
C VAL A 75 -9.05 -2.09 -13.70
N ASN A 76 -7.77 -2.01 -13.33
CA ASN A 76 -7.38 -1.65 -11.97
C ASN A 76 -7.87 -0.27 -11.55
N LEU A 77 -7.90 0.69 -12.49
CA LEU A 77 -8.40 2.04 -12.25
C LEU A 77 -9.93 2.15 -12.22
N HIS A 78 -10.64 1.34 -13.02
CA HIS A 78 -12.05 1.58 -13.31
C HIS A 78 -13.01 0.60 -12.66
N SER A 79 -12.53 -0.52 -12.10
CA SER A 79 -13.40 -1.56 -11.53
C SER A 79 -14.36 -1.05 -10.46
N ARG A 80 -13.92 -0.09 -9.63
CA ARG A 80 -14.75 0.52 -8.57
C ARG A 80 -16.01 1.23 -9.09
N TRP A 81 -16.06 1.56 -10.38
CA TRP A 81 -17.22 2.17 -11.01
C TRP A 81 -18.28 1.18 -11.46
N PHE A 82 -17.96 -0.12 -11.45
CA PHE A 82 -18.85 -1.20 -11.84
C PHE A 82 -19.16 -2.12 -10.65
N ILE A 83 -18.18 -2.35 -9.77
CA ILE A 83 -18.28 -3.16 -8.55
C ILE A 83 -18.27 -2.23 -7.33
N GLU A 84 -19.33 -2.29 -6.54
CA GLU A 84 -19.52 -1.48 -5.33
C GLU A 84 -18.87 -2.11 -4.09
N ASN A 85 -19.02 -3.43 -3.93
CA ASN A 85 -18.48 -4.17 -2.80
C ASN A 85 -18.40 -5.66 -3.10
N ILE A 86 -17.42 -6.35 -2.51
CA ILE A 86 -17.28 -7.80 -2.54
C ILE A 86 -17.12 -8.33 -1.11
N GLU A 87 -17.96 -9.30 -0.77
CA GLU A 87 -17.86 -10.03 0.49
C GLU A 87 -17.73 -11.52 0.21
N ARG A 88 -16.60 -12.11 0.61
CA ARG A 88 -16.43 -13.56 0.67
C ARG A 88 -17.18 -14.08 1.90
N THR A 89 -18.27 -14.80 1.68
CA THR A 89 -19.16 -15.25 2.76
C THR A 89 -18.78 -16.62 3.31
N SER A 90 -18.15 -17.46 2.50
CA SER A 90 -17.71 -18.80 2.92
C SER A 90 -16.54 -19.30 2.06
N THR A 91 -15.81 -20.28 2.59
CA THR A 91 -14.81 -21.05 1.84
C THR A 91 -15.03 -22.55 2.05
N ALA A 92 -14.66 -23.33 1.04
CA ALA A 92 -14.62 -24.79 1.09
C ALA A 92 -13.26 -25.29 0.60
N ASN A 93 -12.74 -26.32 1.28
CA ASN A 93 -11.46 -26.96 0.95
C ASN A 93 -10.25 -25.98 0.93
N HIS A 94 -10.32 -24.87 1.66
CA HIS A 94 -9.29 -23.82 1.66
C HIS A 94 -8.71 -23.57 3.08
N PRO A 95 -7.38 -23.64 3.27
CA PRO A 95 -6.39 -24.17 2.32
C PRO A 95 -6.47 -25.71 2.22
N PRO A 96 -6.21 -26.30 1.04
CA PRO A 96 -6.14 -27.74 0.87
C PRO A 96 -4.94 -28.30 1.65
N GLN A 97 -5.11 -29.49 2.23
CA GLN A 97 -4.04 -30.22 2.90
C GLN A 97 -3.21 -31.03 1.90
N ASP A 98 -2.03 -31.48 2.33
CA ASP A 98 -1.12 -32.28 1.50
C ASP A 98 -1.78 -33.53 0.89
N GLU A 99 -2.67 -34.19 1.63
CA GLU A 99 -3.40 -35.38 1.19
C GLU A 99 -4.49 -35.05 0.15
N ASP A 100 -5.01 -33.82 0.16
CA ASP A 100 -6.02 -33.38 -0.81
C ASP A 100 -5.41 -33.29 -2.22
N PHE A 101 -4.16 -32.83 -2.34
CA PHE A 101 -3.45 -32.75 -3.62
C PHE A 101 -3.27 -34.11 -4.31
N GLU A 102 -3.24 -35.22 -3.56
CA GLU A 102 -3.16 -36.57 -4.15
C GLU A 102 -4.43 -36.96 -4.92
N ARG A 103 -5.54 -36.26 -4.64
CA ARG A 103 -6.87 -36.50 -5.24
C ARG A 103 -7.20 -35.48 -6.33
N LEU A 104 -6.41 -34.41 -6.45
CA LEU A 104 -6.61 -33.35 -7.42
C LEU A 104 -5.93 -33.66 -8.76
N TYR A 105 -6.40 -32.98 -9.81
CA TYR A 105 -5.77 -32.97 -11.13
C TYR A 105 -5.26 -31.57 -11.45
N ASP A 106 -4.21 -31.47 -12.28
CA ASP A 106 -3.70 -30.16 -12.69
C ASP A 106 -4.74 -29.30 -13.41
N PHE A 107 -5.66 -29.93 -14.14
CA PHE A 107 -6.65 -29.24 -14.97
C PHE A 107 -8.03 -29.88 -14.90
N TYR A 108 -9.03 -29.06 -14.61
CA TYR A 108 -10.44 -29.40 -14.66
C TYR A 108 -11.12 -28.64 -15.79
N TYR A 109 -11.56 -29.35 -16.83
CA TYR A 109 -12.19 -28.74 -18.00
C TYR A 109 -13.71 -28.67 -17.83
N GLU A 110 -14.27 -27.51 -18.17
CA GLU A 110 -15.71 -27.31 -18.20
C GLU A 110 -16.37 -28.32 -19.15
N ARG A 111 -17.45 -28.95 -18.68
CA ARG A 111 -18.38 -29.73 -19.49
C ARG A 111 -19.81 -29.34 -19.11
N PRO A 112 -20.65 -29.09 -20.11
CA PRO A 112 -21.70 -28.05 -20.09
C PRO A 112 -22.03 -27.49 -18.67
N GLY A 113 -21.25 -26.51 -18.19
CA GLY A 113 -21.47 -25.84 -16.89
C GLY A 113 -21.17 -26.69 -15.64
N GLY A 114 -20.50 -27.82 -15.78
CA GLY A 114 -20.10 -28.71 -14.70
C GLY A 114 -18.65 -29.16 -14.82
N TRP A 115 -18.04 -29.48 -13.67
CA TRP A 115 -16.67 -29.95 -13.55
C TRP A 115 -16.65 -31.33 -12.89
N LYS A 116 -15.57 -32.08 -13.14
CA LYS A 116 -15.37 -33.38 -12.52
C LYS A 116 -14.98 -33.18 -11.04
N ASP A 117 -15.64 -33.90 -10.13
CA ASP A 117 -15.35 -33.89 -8.69
C ASP A 117 -15.28 -32.47 -8.11
N GLU A 118 -16.18 -31.58 -8.57
CA GLU A 118 -16.22 -30.15 -8.24
C GLU A 118 -16.20 -29.92 -6.72
N GLU A 119 -16.90 -30.77 -5.96
CA GLU A 119 -17.00 -30.70 -4.50
C GLU A 119 -15.65 -30.85 -3.75
N LEU A 120 -14.61 -31.34 -4.44
CA LEU A 120 -13.25 -31.46 -3.88
C LEU A 120 -12.40 -30.23 -4.15
N LEU A 121 -12.84 -29.34 -5.03
CA LEU A 121 -12.07 -28.17 -5.44
C LEU A 121 -12.05 -27.12 -4.33
N VAL A 122 -11.05 -26.26 -4.36
CA VAL A 122 -10.94 -25.07 -3.49
C VAL A 122 -12.00 -24.09 -3.97
N GLN A 123 -12.90 -23.67 -3.08
CA GLN A 123 -14.02 -22.81 -3.46
C GLN A 123 -14.29 -21.71 -2.44
N ALA A 124 -15.00 -20.70 -2.89
CA ALA A 124 -15.59 -19.68 -2.04
C ALA A 124 -16.90 -19.14 -2.62
N GLU A 125 -17.80 -18.75 -1.73
CA GLU A 125 -19.00 -17.99 -2.08
C GLU A 125 -18.76 -16.50 -1.88
N TYR A 126 -19.30 -15.70 -2.79
CA TYR A 126 -19.15 -14.26 -2.80
C TYR A 126 -20.50 -13.58 -2.97
N GLU A 127 -20.80 -12.61 -2.12
CA GLU A 127 -21.79 -11.58 -2.40
C GLU A 127 -21.10 -10.42 -3.11
N VAL A 128 -21.52 -10.16 -4.35
CA VAL A 128 -20.98 -9.07 -5.18
C VAL A 128 -22.08 -8.05 -5.39
N HIS A 129 -21.83 -6.84 -4.94
CA HIS A 129 -22.67 -5.68 -5.20
C HIS A 129 -22.13 -4.89 -6.38
N VAL A 130 -23.00 -4.56 -7.33
CA VAL A 130 -22.67 -3.74 -8.49
C VAL A 130 -23.20 -2.32 -8.34
N THR A 131 -22.58 -1.36 -9.01
CA THR A 131 -22.98 0.06 -8.92
C THR A 131 -24.34 0.34 -9.58
N ASP A 132 -24.67 -0.38 -10.65
CA ASP A 132 -25.90 -0.25 -11.43
C ASP A 132 -26.51 -1.65 -11.68
N PRO A 133 -27.81 -1.87 -11.44
CA PRO A 133 -28.45 -3.17 -11.66
C PRO A 133 -28.35 -3.68 -13.10
N ARG A 134 -28.14 -2.78 -14.09
CA ARG A 134 -27.96 -3.14 -15.49
C ARG A 134 -26.74 -4.03 -15.74
N TRP A 135 -25.74 -4.00 -14.85
CA TRP A 135 -24.55 -4.86 -14.94
C TRP A 135 -24.83 -6.34 -14.67
N LEU A 136 -26.05 -6.69 -14.27
CA LEU A 136 -26.49 -8.05 -13.96
C LEU A 136 -27.49 -8.61 -14.99
N GLU A 137 -27.95 -7.81 -15.97
CA GLU A 137 -29.05 -8.18 -16.89
C GLU A 137 -28.78 -9.45 -17.71
N GLN A 138 -27.52 -9.76 -17.96
CA GLN A 138 -27.07 -10.93 -18.71
C GLN A 138 -27.16 -12.25 -17.93
N LEU A 139 -27.31 -12.20 -16.60
CA LEU A 139 -27.16 -13.38 -15.74
C LEU A 139 -28.47 -14.09 -15.45
N SER A 140 -28.39 -15.40 -15.29
CA SER A 140 -29.45 -16.28 -14.78
C SER A 140 -28.92 -17.18 -13.67
N VAL A 141 -29.79 -17.49 -12.69
CA VAL A 141 -29.45 -18.44 -11.62
C VAL A 141 -29.17 -19.81 -12.24
N GLY A 142 -28.04 -20.40 -11.86
CA GLY A 142 -27.55 -21.67 -12.40
C GLY A 142 -26.60 -21.53 -13.58
N ASP A 143 -26.39 -20.32 -14.12
CA ASP A 143 -25.34 -20.09 -15.12
C ASP A 143 -23.98 -20.49 -14.55
N ALA A 144 -23.16 -21.14 -15.38
CA ALA A 144 -21.82 -21.54 -15.02
C ALA A 144 -20.89 -21.56 -16.22
N TRP A 145 -19.64 -21.13 -16.03
CA TRP A 145 -18.62 -21.07 -17.06
C TRP A 145 -17.20 -21.07 -16.48
N GLY A 146 -16.23 -21.50 -17.28
CA GLY A 146 -14.80 -21.35 -16.99
C GLY A 146 -14.29 -19.93 -17.30
N THR A 147 -13.32 -19.47 -16.52
CA THR A 147 -12.64 -18.18 -16.75
C THR A 147 -11.13 -18.28 -16.58
N ALA A 148 -10.40 -17.64 -17.49
CA ALA A 148 -8.97 -17.37 -17.39
C ALA A 148 -8.67 -16.03 -16.70
N ALA A 149 -9.68 -15.36 -16.11
CA ALA A 149 -9.45 -14.18 -15.27
C ALA A 149 -8.58 -14.56 -14.07
N TYR A 150 -7.77 -13.60 -13.63
CA TYR A 150 -6.87 -13.73 -12.48
C TYR A 150 -7.12 -12.59 -11.48
N PRO A 151 -6.74 -12.78 -10.21
CA PRO A 151 -6.76 -11.71 -9.19
C PRO A 151 -6.01 -10.46 -9.69
N MET A 152 -6.65 -9.29 -9.57
CA MET A 152 -6.16 -8.04 -10.14
C MET A 152 -5.88 -6.99 -9.07
N ALA A 153 -5.05 -6.01 -9.40
CA ALA A 153 -4.68 -4.91 -8.51
C ALA A 153 -5.68 -3.75 -8.50
N ALA A 154 -6.97 -4.06 -8.59
CA ALA A 154 -8.01 -3.06 -8.71
C ALA A 154 -8.29 -2.32 -7.39
N ASP A 155 -8.58 -1.03 -7.52
CA ASP A 155 -8.98 -0.20 -6.37
C ASP A 155 -10.29 -0.72 -5.77
N ASP A 156 -10.29 -0.94 -4.45
CA ASP A 156 -11.44 -1.33 -3.61
C ASP A 156 -11.77 -0.18 -2.64
N VAL A 157 -12.03 0.99 -3.22
CA VAL A 157 -12.34 2.23 -2.51
C VAL A 157 -13.84 2.44 -2.48
N ARG A 158 -14.41 2.56 -1.28
CA ARG A 158 -15.84 2.89 -1.12
C ARG A 158 -16.10 4.36 -1.40
N TYR A 159 -17.33 4.67 -1.79
CA TYR A 159 -17.74 6.04 -2.12
C TYR A 159 -17.44 7.03 -1.00
N GLU A 160 -17.78 6.67 0.24
CA GLU A 160 -17.58 7.48 1.44
C GLU A 160 -16.11 7.65 1.84
N GLU A 161 -15.23 6.78 1.33
CA GLU A 161 -13.80 6.76 1.63
C GLU A 161 -13.00 7.57 0.62
N ALA A 162 -13.51 7.76 -0.61
CA ALA A 162 -12.78 8.35 -1.72
C ALA A 162 -12.11 9.69 -1.36
N ALA A 163 -12.77 10.53 -0.55
CA ALA A 163 -12.25 11.83 -0.13
C ALA A 163 -10.99 11.75 0.77
N TYR A 164 -10.70 10.59 1.37
CA TYR A 164 -9.60 10.36 2.32
C TYR A 164 -8.48 9.47 1.75
N VAL A 165 -8.69 8.91 0.55
CA VAL A 165 -7.73 8.02 -0.10
C VAL A 165 -6.83 8.81 -1.06
N PRO A 166 -5.50 8.58 -1.07
CA PRO A 166 -4.61 9.22 -2.03
C PRO A 166 -4.92 8.80 -3.47
N ASP A 167 -4.94 9.78 -4.38
CA ASP A 167 -4.92 9.51 -5.81
C ASP A 167 -3.49 9.17 -6.25
N LEU A 168 -3.17 7.87 -6.17
CA LEU A 168 -1.85 7.36 -6.54
C LEU A 168 -1.50 7.56 -8.03
N ARG A 169 -2.45 7.92 -8.91
CA ARG A 169 -2.19 8.15 -10.33
C ARG A 169 -1.91 9.61 -10.68
N ASN A 170 -2.32 10.54 -9.84
CA ASN A 170 -2.22 11.97 -10.10
C ASN A 170 -1.16 12.64 -9.21
N ALA A 171 0.12 12.29 -9.42
CA ALA A 171 1.21 12.85 -8.62
C ALA A 171 1.74 14.17 -9.18
N VAL A 172 2.08 15.12 -8.29
CA VAL A 172 3.08 16.15 -8.58
C VAL A 172 4.46 15.54 -8.35
N THR A 173 5.34 15.61 -9.35
CA THR A 173 6.72 15.11 -9.24
C THR A 173 7.68 16.27 -8.96
N LEU A 174 8.44 16.16 -7.88
CA LEU A 174 9.53 17.06 -7.51
C LEU A 174 10.87 16.36 -7.77
N MET A 175 11.87 17.12 -8.23
CA MET A 175 13.21 16.62 -8.55
C MET A 175 14.23 17.17 -7.54
N PRO A 176 14.18 16.74 -6.27
CA PRO A 176 15.11 17.25 -5.27
C PRO A 176 16.55 16.93 -5.66
N PHE A 177 17.45 17.88 -5.43
CA PHE A 177 18.90 17.72 -5.61
C PHE A 177 19.32 17.41 -7.06
N GLU A 178 18.54 17.85 -8.05
CA GLU A 178 18.85 17.66 -9.46
C GLU A 178 20.28 18.14 -9.80
N GLY A 179 21.01 17.31 -10.54
CA GLY A 179 22.40 17.58 -10.92
C GLY A 179 23.45 17.26 -9.86
N ARG A 180 23.07 16.87 -8.63
CA ARG A 180 24.00 16.32 -7.63
C ARG A 180 24.23 14.82 -7.90
N SER A 181 25.43 14.34 -7.59
CA SER A 181 25.83 12.94 -7.89
C SER A 181 25.64 12.02 -6.68
N LYS A 182 25.19 10.79 -6.93
CA LYS A 182 25.12 9.71 -5.93
C LYS A 182 24.33 10.12 -4.68
N GLU A 183 24.82 9.83 -3.48
CA GLU A 183 24.17 10.10 -2.19
C GLU A 183 23.77 11.57 -2.03
N ALA A 184 24.53 12.51 -2.61
CA ALA A 184 24.18 13.93 -2.57
C ALA A 184 22.93 14.27 -3.39
N GLY A 185 22.63 13.47 -4.41
CA GLY A 185 21.46 13.59 -5.28
C GLY A 185 20.31 12.64 -4.94
N THR A 186 20.50 11.72 -3.99
CA THR A 186 19.47 10.75 -3.60
C THR A 186 18.61 11.30 -2.47
N PRO A 187 17.28 11.43 -2.63
CA PRO A 187 16.40 11.86 -1.54
C PRO A 187 16.15 10.70 -0.54
N GLY A 188 16.68 10.85 0.68
CA GLY A 188 16.68 9.82 1.71
C GLY A 188 15.78 10.07 2.91
N GLY A 189 15.55 11.34 3.27
CA GLY A 189 14.67 11.75 4.37
C GLY A 189 13.47 12.54 3.86
N LEU A 190 12.31 12.37 4.48
CA LEU A 190 11.05 13.00 4.05
C LEU A 190 10.13 13.23 5.25
N ALA A 191 9.72 14.48 5.52
CA ALA A 191 8.67 14.76 6.50
C ALA A 191 7.98 16.12 6.29
N PHE A 192 6.68 16.16 6.60
CA PHE A 192 5.92 17.41 6.70
C PHE A 192 6.15 18.10 8.05
N SER A 193 6.10 19.44 8.06
CA SER A 193 6.00 20.21 9.31
C SER A 193 4.69 19.87 10.04
N ASP A 194 4.65 20.04 11.38
CA ASP A 194 3.49 19.64 12.19
C ASP A 194 2.18 20.36 11.81
N ASP A 195 2.28 21.54 11.18
CA ASP A 195 1.16 22.32 10.67
C ASP A 195 0.88 22.10 9.17
N GLY A 196 1.62 21.20 8.52
CA GLY A 196 1.47 20.84 7.11
C GLY A 196 1.87 21.91 6.10
N ARG A 197 2.49 23.02 6.53
CA ARG A 197 2.85 24.14 5.63
C ARG A 197 4.12 23.90 4.82
N TYR A 198 5.01 23.04 5.31
CA TYR A 198 6.28 22.73 4.67
C TYR A 198 6.47 21.22 4.52
N LEU A 199 7.11 20.84 3.42
CA LEU A 199 7.70 19.51 3.24
C LEU A 199 9.22 19.66 3.24
N ALA A 200 9.90 18.92 4.09
CA ALA A 200 11.36 18.84 4.10
C ALA A 200 11.81 17.52 3.47
N VAL A 201 12.80 17.62 2.59
CA VAL A 201 13.48 16.48 1.95
C VAL A 201 14.97 16.59 2.23
N ALA A 202 15.55 15.55 2.82
CA ALA A 202 17.01 15.45 3.01
C ALA A 202 17.61 14.51 1.97
N SER A 203 18.81 14.83 1.50
CA SER A 203 19.58 13.88 0.71
C SER A 203 20.27 12.86 1.62
N ASP A 204 20.74 11.75 1.05
CA ASP A 204 21.53 10.73 1.74
C ASP A 204 22.91 11.21 2.20
N LYS A 205 23.22 12.51 2.10
CA LYS A 205 24.51 13.07 2.48
C LYS A 205 24.43 14.45 3.11
N ASP A 206 24.28 15.50 2.31
CA ASP A 206 24.58 16.88 2.72
C ASP A 206 23.54 17.93 2.29
N GLY A 207 22.44 17.50 1.65
CA GLY A 207 21.38 18.36 1.15
C GLY A 207 20.14 18.41 2.03
N LEU A 208 19.52 19.58 2.12
CA LEU A 208 18.18 19.80 2.66
C LEU A 208 17.39 20.74 1.74
N LEU A 209 16.26 20.27 1.23
CA LEU A 209 15.28 21.07 0.49
C LEU A 209 14.01 21.24 1.32
N ILE A 210 13.46 22.46 1.33
CA ILE A 210 12.18 22.78 1.96
C ILE A 210 11.24 23.30 0.89
N TYR A 211 10.07 22.68 0.74
CA TYR A 211 9.02 23.09 -0.19
C TYR A 211 7.82 23.68 0.55
N ASN A 212 7.17 24.68 -0.05
CA ASN A 212 5.83 25.13 0.37
C ASN A 212 4.79 24.12 -0.09
N THR A 213 3.85 23.70 0.77
CA THR A 213 2.86 22.68 0.40
C THR A 213 1.64 23.22 -0.36
N ASP A 214 1.51 24.55 -0.45
CA ASP A 214 0.40 25.18 -1.17
C ASP A 214 0.62 25.17 -2.69
N ASP A 215 1.87 25.21 -3.15
CA ASP A 215 2.23 25.29 -4.56
C ASP A 215 3.48 24.48 -4.97
N TRP A 216 4.09 23.76 -4.03
CA TRP A 216 5.32 22.98 -4.21
C TRP A 216 6.54 23.78 -4.67
N THR A 217 6.54 25.10 -4.46
CA THR A 217 7.73 25.92 -4.71
C THR A 217 8.81 25.69 -3.66
N GLU A 218 10.07 25.71 -4.09
CA GLU A 218 11.22 25.66 -3.18
C GLU A 218 11.27 26.92 -2.30
N HIS A 219 11.14 26.73 -0.99
CA HIS A 219 11.35 27.77 0.01
C HIS A 219 12.84 27.90 0.37
N ALA A 220 13.57 26.78 0.45
CA ALA A 220 15.00 26.76 0.74
C ALA A 220 15.68 25.55 0.10
N ASP A 221 16.91 25.77 -0.39
CA ASP A 221 17.87 24.74 -0.77
C ASP A 221 19.17 24.98 0.02
N VAL A 222 19.51 24.02 0.88
CA VAL A 222 20.72 24.05 1.72
C VAL A 222 21.62 22.89 1.32
N ASP A 223 22.90 23.18 1.16
CA ASP A 223 23.92 22.21 0.78
C ASP A 223 25.12 22.26 1.74
N GLY A 224 25.93 21.21 1.70
CA GLY A 224 27.14 21.10 2.52
C GLY A 224 26.87 20.92 4.01
N VAL A 225 25.70 20.38 4.38
CA VAL A 225 25.39 20.01 5.76
C VAL A 225 26.33 18.89 6.20
N ARG A 226 27.15 19.15 7.22
CA ARG A 226 28.21 18.22 7.67
C ARG A 226 27.76 17.32 8.79
N ILE A 227 26.90 16.36 8.46
CA ILE A 227 26.31 15.43 9.45
C ILE A 227 26.64 13.95 9.21
N GLY A 228 27.07 13.59 7.99
CA GLY A 228 27.41 12.21 7.63
C GLY A 228 26.56 11.71 6.47
N LEU A 229 26.55 10.39 6.24
CA LEU A 229 25.65 9.77 5.28
C LEU A 229 24.33 9.37 5.97
N PHE A 230 23.25 9.32 5.20
CA PHE A 230 21.90 8.91 5.58
C PHE A 230 21.35 9.66 6.80
N PRO A 231 21.41 11.01 6.82
CA PRO A 231 20.92 11.78 7.96
C PRO A 231 19.44 11.53 8.23
N GLN A 232 19.08 11.44 9.51
CA GLN A 232 17.68 11.34 9.91
C GLN A 232 17.08 12.73 9.98
N LEU A 233 15.92 12.89 9.34
CA LEU A 233 15.22 14.17 9.27
C LEU A 233 14.12 14.23 10.32
N VAL A 234 14.18 15.25 11.19
CA VAL A 234 13.18 15.46 12.25
C VAL A 234 12.79 16.93 12.31
N TRP A 235 11.50 17.24 12.13
CA TRP A 235 10.98 18.56 12.52
C TRP A 235 10.95 18.68 14.03
N VAL A 236 11.51 19.76 14.60
CA VAL A 236 11.40 20.06 16.02
C VAL A 236 9.90 20.24 16.37
N PRO A 237 9.36 19.53 17.38
CA PRO A 237 7.92 19.54 17.65
C PRO A 237 7.35 20.95 17.87
N GLY A 238 6.33 21.31 17.08
CA GLY A 238 5.65 22.60 17.14
C GLY A 238 6.43 23.78 16.55
N GLU A 239 7.60 23.56 15.96
CA GLU A 239 8.46 24.59 15.40
C GLU A 239 8.72 24.37 13.91
N HIS A 240 8.98 25.45 13.17
CA HIS A 240 9.49 25.37 11.79
C HIS A 240 11.01 25.29 11.77
N VAL A 241 11.55 24.36 12.55
CA VAL A 241 12.98 24.05 12.62
C VAL A 241 13.18 22.59 12.25
N VAL A 242 14.05 22.32 11.28
CA VAL A 242 14.43 20.96 10.88
C VAL A 242 15.75 20.61 11.54
N ALA A 243 15.81 19.48 12.23
CA ALA A 243 17.04 18.88 12.70
C ALA A 243 17.41 17.70 11.78
N LEU A 244 18.67 17.67 11.34
CA LEU A 244 19.30 16.52 10.71
C LEU A 244 20.25 15.89 11.72
N THR A 245 19.97 14.65 12.11
CA THR A 245 20.81 13.89 13.04
C THR A 245 21.61 12.83 12.30
N ALA A 246 22.81 12.55 12.81
CA ALA A 246 23.69 11.56 12.20
C ALA A 246 23.06 10.16 12.29
N PHE A 247 23.15 9.37 11.23
CA PHE A 247 22.72 7.96 11.22
C PHE A 247 23.40 7.15 12.33
N GLN A 248 24.65 7.48 12.65
CA GLN A 248 25.42 6.90 13.73
C GLN A 248 26.02 7.99 14.62
N GLY A 249 25.87 7.82 15.94
CA GLY A 249 26.45 8.70 16.95
C GLY A 249 25.59 9.91 17.30
N ASP A 250 26.26 10.95 17.82
CA ASP A 250 25.60 12.05 18.53
C ASP A 250 25.57 13.38 17.75
N GLY A 251 25.93 13.34 16.48
CA GLY A 251 25.92 14.52 15.61
C GLY A 251 24.50 15.03 15.37
N GLN A 252 24.34 16.36 15.39
CA GLN A 252 23.13 17.04 14.92
C GLN A 252 23.50 18.37 14.25
N TRP A 253 22.72 18.75 13.25
CA TRP A 253 22.65 20.11 12.71
C TRP A 253 21.18 20.51 12.60
N ALA A 254 20.85 21.79 12.78
CA ALA A 254 19.47 22.25 12.64
C ALA A 254 19.35 23.56 11.84
N TYR A 255 18.18 23.74 11.22
CA TYR A 255 17.86 24.84 10.32
C TYR A 255 16.51 25.46 10.68
N ASP A 256 16.50 26.76 10.95
CA ASP A 256 15.27 27.54 11.12
C ASP A 256 14.77 28.00 9.76
N VAL A 257 13.57 27.55 9.38
CA VAL A 257 12.96 27.80 8.06
C VAL A 257 12.60 29.28 7.88
N ALA A 258 12.22 29.98 8.95
CA ALA A 258 11.84 31.39 8.89
C ALA A 258 13.09 32.28 8.84
N ALA A 259 14.09 32.00 9.69
CA ALA A 259 15.35 32.72 9.72
C ALA A 259 16.26 32.39 8.53
N ARG A 260 16.00 31.27 7.85
CA ARG A 260 16.80 30.72 6.75
C ARG A 260 18.27 30.54 7.12
N ALA A 261 18.52 30.07 8.34
CA ALA A 261 19.84 29.96 8.92
C ALA A 261 19.96 28.73 9.81
N SER A 262 21.19 28.26 9.98
CA SER A 262 21.48 27.24 10.98
C SER A 262 21.22 27.78 12.39
N VAL A 263 20.65 26.95 13.25
CA VAL A 263 20.31 27.28 14.63
C VAL A 263 20.75 26.15 15.56
N ASP A 264 21.04 26.49 16.82
CA ASP A 264 21.26 25.50 17.87
C ASP A 264 19.94 25.17 18.55
N VAL A 265 19.57 23.89 18.57
CA VAL A 265 18.42 23.35 19.30
C VAL A 265 18.85 22.17 20.15
N PRO A 266 18.09 21.82 21.20
CA PRO A 266 18.28 20.56 21.91
C PRO A 266 18.29 19.38 20.94
N ARG A 267 19.03 18.33 21.29
CA ARG A 267 19.10 17.10 20.49
C ARG A 267 17.69 16.56 20.25
N GLN A 268 17.45 16.10 19.03
CA GLN A 268 16.22 15.43 18.61
C GLN A 268 16.52 13.93 18.45
N PRO A 269 16.36 13.11 19.51
CA PRO A 269 16.62 11.68 19.43
C PRO A 269 15.49 10.91 18.74
N GLY A 270 15.78 9.66 18.37
CA GLY A 270 14.87 8.76 17.66
C GLY A 270 14.84 9.00 16.15
N LYS A 271 14.61 7.94 15.39
CA LYS A 271 14.38 7.98 13.93
C LYS A 271 12.96 8.40 13.57
N ALA A 272 11.99 8.05 14.42
CA ALA A 272 10.60 8.51 14.30
C ALA A 272 10.11 9.13 15.61
N ARG A 273 9.18 10.08 15.50
CA ARG A 273 8.55 10.74 16.65
C ARG A 273 7.04 10.84 16.49
N SER A 274 6.35 10.93 17.61
CA SER A 274 4.95 11.32 17.64
C SER A 274 4.79 12.82 17.39
N ARG A 275 3.57 13.27 17.10
CA ARG A 275 3.25 14.66 16.75
C ARG A 275 3.70 15.66 17.82
N THR A 276 3.51 15.33 19.09
CA THR A 276 3.93 16.21 20.20
C THR A 276 5.38 16.01 20.62
N GLY A 277 6.07 15.02 20.03
CA GLY A 277 7.39 14.58 20.46
C GLY A 277 7.40 13.80 21.78
N ARG A 278 6.23 13.50 22.35
CA ARG A 278 6.06 12.71 23.57
C ARG A 278 6.65 11.30 23.44
N TYR A 279 6.46 10.67 22.28
CA TYR A 279 7.03 9.37 21.98
C TYR A 279 8.05 9.50 20.86
N ARG A 280 9.14 8.75 21.00
CA ARG A 280 10.24 8.67 20.03
C ARG A 280 10.72 7.25 19.98
N VAL A 281 11.01 6.76 18.79
CA VAL A 281 11.51 5.40 18.57
C VAL A 281 12.77 5.42 17.74
N ASP A 282 13.70 4.55 18.10
CA ASP A 282 14.89 4.22 17.32
C ASP A 282 14.83 2.75 16.92
N TYR A 283 15.31 2.43 15.72
CA TYR A 283 15.20 1.13 15.08
C TYR A 283 16.30 0.93 14.02
N GLY A 284 16.60 -0.32 13.63
CA GLY A 284 17.71 -0.67 12.72
C GLY A 284 18.86 -1.42 13.42
N GLU A 285 19.97 -1.70 12.69
CA GLU A 285 20.96 -2.76 13.01
C GLU A 285 21.24 -3.07 14.51
N GLY A 286 20.78 -4.26 14.93
CA GLY A 286 21.02 -4.92 16.23
C GLY A 286 19.92 -5.96 16.56
N TYR A 287 20.17 -6.92 17.46
CA TYR A 287 19.16 -7.88 17.99
C TYR A 287 18.15 -7.25 18.96
N TRP A 288 18.00 -5.93 18.92
CA TRP A 288 17.26 -5.18 19.93
C TRP A 288 16.26 -4.27 19.23
N LEU A 289 15.01 -4.75 19.18
CA LEU A 289 13.84 -4.08 19.72
C LEU A 289 13.82 -2.53 19.63
N ASP A 290 12.76 -2.01 19.02
CA ASP A 290 12.40 -0.59 18.98
C ASP A 290 12.51 0.04 20.37
N ALA A 291 13.45 0.97 20.51
CA ALA A 291 13.71 1.62 21.79
C ALA A 291 12.84 2.86 21.92
N PHE A 292 12.03 2.97 22.98
CA PHE A 292 11.47 4.26 23.37
C PHE A 292 12.61 5.12 23.91
N VAL A 293 12.90 6.23 23.26
CA VAL A 293 14.10 7.02 23.56
C VAL A 293 13.75 8.31 24.31
N SER A 294 14.44 8.54 25.42
CA SER A 294 14.41 9.81 26.14
C SER A 294 15.04 10.95 25.34
N ASP A 295 14.85 12.21 25.77
CA ASP A 295 15.51 13.40 25.21
C ASP A 295 17.05 13.28 25.14
N SER A 296 17.64 12.40 25.95
CA SER A 296 19.09 12.17 25.97
C SER A 296 19.62 11.23 24.88
N GLY A 297 18.74 10.59 24.10
CA GLY A 297 19.14 9.55 23.14
C GLY A 297 19.30 8.16 23.75
N ILE A 298 18.93 7.98 25.02
CA ILE A 298 19.03 6.70 25.73
C ILE A 298 17.67 5.99 25.70
N ALA A 299 17.70 4.69 25.36
CA ALA A 299 16.57 3.78 25.41
C ALA A 299 16.02 3.63 26.85
N GLU A 300 14.75 3.93 27.04
CA GLU A 300 14.00 3.79 28.30
C GLU A 300 13.16 2.49 28.34
N GLY A 301 12.84 1.92 27.19
CA GLY A 301 12.05 0.70 27.04
C GLY A 301 12.28 0.09 25.65
N VAL A 302 12.07 -1.22 25.51
CA VAL A 302 12.57 -2.02 24.40
C VAL A 302 11.45 -3.01 24.01
N VAL A 303 10.92 -2.99 22.76
CA VAL A 303 9.79 -3.86 22.29
C VAL A 303 10.22 -5.02 21.36
N PRO A 304 9.91 -6.31 21.65
CA PRO A 304 10.24 -7.46 20.80
C PRO A 304 9.24 -7.61 19.65
N VAL A 305 9.24 -6.64 18.74
CA VAL A 305 8.53 -6.78 17.46
C VAL A 305 9.24 -7.88 16.65
N GLY A 306 8.48 -8.87 16.18
CA GLY A 306 9.06 -10.02 15.47
C GLY A 306 9.88 -10.96 16.35
N ALA A 307 9.59 -11.08 17.67
CA ALA A 307 10.34 -11.96 18.59
C ALA A 307 10.51 -13.41 18.11
N ASP A 308 9.55 -13.89 17.31
CA ASP A 308 9.51 -15.23 16.75
C ASP A 308 10.28 -15.35 15.41
N ASP A 309 10.76 -14.23 14.87
CA ASP A 309 11.53 -14.13 13.62
C ASP A 309 12.91 -13.46 13.88
N PRO A 310 13.99 -14.24 14.00
CA PRO A 310 15.32 -13.70 14.27
C PRO A 310 15.93 -12.92 13.10
N GLU A 311 15.32 -12.95 11.90
CA GLU A 311 15.77 -12.20 10.73
C GLU A 311 15.02 -10.87 10.55
N PHE A 312 13.96 -10.63 11.35
CA PHE A 312 13.17 -9.42 11.28
C PHE A 312 13.99 -8.17 11.67
N THR A 313 14.10 -7.23 10.74
CA THR A 313 14.74 -5.93 10.95
C THR A 313 13.75 -4.82 10.67
N VAL A 314 13.47 -3.97 11.66
CA VAL A 314 12.59 -2.81 11.51
C VAL A 314 13.26 -1.74 10.64
N GLU A 315 12.52 -1.28 9.62
CA GLU A 315 12.97 -0.27 8.65
C GLU A 315 12.12 1.00 8.70
N SER A 316 10.90 0.93 9.23
CA SER A 316 10.00 2.07 9.26
C SER A 316 9.03 2.00 10.44
N ALA A 317 8.71 3.17 10.98
CA ALA A 317 7.70 3.32 12.02
C ALA A 317 6.92 4.63 11.85
N ALA A 318 5.61 4.58 12.12
CA ALA A 318 4.73 5.75 11.98
C ALA A 318 3.67 5.79 13.10
N PHE A 319 3.59 6.92 13.79
CA PHE A 319 2.58 7.16 14.83
C PHE A 319 1.26 7.64 14.22
N THR A 320 0.15 7.29 14.85
CA THR A 320 -1.13 8.00 14.63
C THR A 320 -1.04 9.44 15.16
N ALA A 321 -1.81 10.37 14.58
CA ALA A 321 -1.78 11.78 14.98
C ALA A 321 -2.26 12.03 16.42
N ASP A 322 -3.11 11.12 16.93
CA ASP A 322 -3.59 11.09 18.32
C ASP A 322 -2.61 10.38 19.30
N GLU A 323 -1.49 9.86 18.78
CA GLU A 323 -0.44 9.15 19.51
C GLU A 323 -0.91 7.87 20.23
N SER A 324 -2.08 7.34 19.87
CA SER A 324 -2.66 6.14 20.50
C SER A 324 -2.12 4.83 19.92
N ARG A 325 -1.52 4.87 18.72
CA ARG A 325 -0.93 3.71 18.04
C ARG A 325 0.39 4.06 17.37
N LEU A 326 1.26 3.05 17.28
CA LEU A 326 2.48 3.06 16.48
C LEU A 326 2.44 1.87 15.54
N PHE A 327 2.61 2.12 14.24
CA PHE A 327 2.77 1.09 13.22
C PHE A 327 4.26 0.89 12.97
N VAL A 328 4.70 -0.37 12.93
CA VAL A 328 6.10 -0.77 12.76
C VAL A 328 6.19 -1.85 11.69
N ALA A 329 7.11 -1.71 10.75
CA ALA A 329 7.36 -2.70 9.71
C ALA A 329 8.81 -2.70 9.24
N GLY A 330 9.19 -3.73 8.50
CA GLY A 330 10.56 -3.92 8.06
C GLY A 330 10.72 -5.14 7.17
N MET A 331 11.85 -5.85 7.29
CA MET A 331 12.08 -7.11 6.58
C MET A 331 11.21 -8.21 7.18
N GLY A 332 10.04 -8.45 6.60
CA GLY A 332 9.06 -9.42 7.06
C GLY A 332 7.67 -9.16 6.48
N ALA A 333 6.77 -10.11 6.66
CA ALA A 333 5.46 -10.09 5.99
C ALA A 333 4.36 -9.29 6.69
N ASN A 334 4.68 -8.59 7.78
CA ASN A 334 3.68 -8.03 8.68
C ASN A 334 3.97 -6.56 9.00
N ILE A 335 2.90 -5.79 9.20
CA ILE A 335 2.94 -4.50 9.89
C ILE A 335 2.38 -4.72 11.30
N HIS A 336 3.19 -4.46 12.32
CA HIS A 336 2.81 -4.59 13.71
C HIS A 336 2.22 -3.28 14.24
N VAL A 337 1.18 -3.39 15.06
CA VAL A 337 0.49 -2.26 15.69
C VAL A 337 0.73 -2.31 17.19
N LEU A 338 1.30 -1.24 17.74
CA LEU A 338 1.68 -1.14 19.15
C LEU A 338 0.87 -0.04 19.86
N ASP A 339 0.65 -0.23 21.16
CA ASP A 339 0.25 0.84 22.09
C ASP A 339 1.52 1.52 22.62
N PRO A 340 1.77 2.81 22.29
CA PRO A 340 2.98 3.50 22.72
C PRO A 340 3.09 3.73 24.23
N SER A 341 1.97 3.71 24.96
CA SER A 341 1.95 3.96 26.40
C SER A 341 2.33 2.73 27.22
N THR A 342 2.01 1.54 26.73
CA THR A 342 2.31 0.26 27.38
C THR A 342 3.43 -0.51 26.71
N VAL A 343 3.89 -0.06 25.53
CA VAL A 343 5.04 -0.67 24.82
C VAL A 343 4.71 -2.13 24.44
N SER A 344 3.47 -2.36 24.00
CA SER A 344 2.93 -3.70 23.72
C SER A 344 2.24 -3.78 22.35
N ILE A 345 2.39 -4.92 21.68
CA ILE A 345 1.68 -5.23 20.43
C ILE A 345 0.18 -5.41 20.73
N VAL A 346 -0.67 -4.66 20.03
CA VAL A 346 -2.13 -4.68 20.14
C VAL A 346 -2.83 -5.17 18.86
N GLY A 347 -2.08 -5.36 17.77
CA GLY A 347 -2.59 -5.89 16.52
C GLY A 347 -1.49 -6.12 15.49
N THR A 348 -1.85 -6.79 14.39
CA THR A 348 -0.98 -7.07 13.25
C THR A 348 -1.80 -7.00 11.98
N ILE A 349 -1.31 -6.29 10.97
CA ILE A 349 -1.75 -6.38 9.57
C ILE A 349 -0.83 -7.41 8.92
N ALA A 350 -1.38 -8.58 8.60
CA ALA A 350 -0.63 -9.71 8.11
C ALA A 350 -0.54 -9.73 6.58
N ASP A 351 0.42 -10.50 6.07
CA ASP A 351 0.57 -10.82 4.64
C ASP A 351 0.70 -9.59 3.72
N VAL A 352 1.40 -8.55 4.19
CA VAL A 352 1.56 -7.28 3.47
C VAL A 352 2.61 -7.32 2.35
N GLY A 353 3.46 -8.36 2.31
CA GLY A 353 4.54 -8.52 1.31
C GLY A 353 5.76 -9.24 1.87
N GLU A 354 6.93 -9.08 1.25
CA GLU A 354 8.20 -9.65 1.77
C GLU A 354 9.04 -8.64 2.57
N GLY A 355 8.72 -7.35 2.44
CA GLY A 355 9.35 -6.31 3.23
C GLY A 355 8.68 -4.96 3.03
N VAL A 356 8.76 -4.12 4.06
CA VAL A 356 8.24 -2.75 4.05
C VAL A 356 9.39 -1.78 4.32
N LYS A 357 9.58 -0.81 3.43
CA LYS A 357 10.68 0.18 3.52
C LYS A 357 10.24 1.56 3.99
N GLY A 358 8.98 1.90 3.78
CA GLY A 358 8.39 3.16 4.19
C GLY A 358 6.97 2.95 4.68
N LEU A 359 6.61 3.66 5.75
CA LEU A 359 5.28 3.67 6.34
C LEU A 359 4.81 5.10 6.57
N ALA A 360 3.53 5.35 6.31
CA ALA A 360 2.85 6.56 6.71
C ALA A 360 1.42 6.24 7.15
N VAL A 361 0.94 6.94 8.18
CA VAL A 361 -0.42 6.77 8.71
C VAL A 361 -1.21 8.04 8.40
N SER A 362 -2.42 7.86 7.88
CA SER A 362 -3.37 8.95 7.68
C SER A 362 -3.67 9.70 9.00
N PRO A 363 -3.93 11.02 8.97
CA PRO A 363 -4.15 11.80 10.19
C PRO A 363 -5.35 11.36 11.03
N ASP A 364 -6.36 10.76 10.41
CA ASP A 364 -7.52 10.19 11.10
C ASP A 364 -7.26 8.77 11.65
N GLY A 365 -6.14 8.16 11.27
CA GLY A 365 -5.76 6.81 11.67
C GLY A 365 -6.61 5.72 11.00
N ALA A 366 -7.30 6.00 9.89
CA ALA A 366 -8.13 5.02 9.19
C ALA A 366 -7.34 4.20 8.16
N TYR A 367 -6.23 4.76 7.65
CA TYR A 367 -5.40 4.19 6.59
C TYR A 367 -3.91 4.17 6.92
N VAL A 368 -3.23 3.15 6.41
CA VAL A 368 -1.75 3.03 6.36
C VAL A 368 -1.31 2.96 4.91
N ALA A 369 -0.37 3.82 4.52
CA ALA A 369 0.37 3.68 3.27
C ALA A 369 1.72 3.00 3.55
N ALA A 370 2.11 2.07 2.69
CA ALA A 370 3.40 1.39 2.79
C ALA A 370 4.06 1.20 1.41
N THR A 371 5.39 1.35 1.35
CA THR A 371 6.19 0.89 0.20
C THR A 371 6.61 -0.55 0.46
N VAL A 372 6.13 -1.44 -0.39
CA VAL A 372 6.30 -2.89 -0.24
C VAL A 372 7.20 -3.44 -1.33
N ASP A 373 8.13 -4.30 -0.91
CA ASP A 373 8.93 -5.14 -1.79
C ASP A 373 8.12 -6.37 -2.24
N THR A 374 8.01 -6.55 -3.57
CA THR A 374 7.22 -7.64 -4.16
C THR A 374 8.06 -8.88 -4.53
N ASN A 375 9.37 -8.94 -4.23
CA ASN A 375 10.20 -10.09 -4.60
C ASN A 375 11.26 -10.46 -3.55
N ARG A 376 11.57 -11.77 -3.49
CA ARG A 376 12.71 -12.35 -2.78
C ARG A 376 13.94 -12.39 -3.71
N TYR A 377 14.97 -11.63 -3.35
CA TYR A 377 16.37 -11.77 -3.80
C TYR A 377 16.74 -11.50 -5.28
N TYR A 378 17.81 -10.70 -5.46
CA TYR A 378 18.71 -10.52 -6.62
C TYR A 378 18.25 -9.86 -7.93
N GLU A 379 17.05 -9.30 -8.03
CA GLU A 379 16.69 -8.38 -9.13
C GLU A 379 16.24 -7.02 -8.57
N PRO A 380 16.50 -5.89 -9.26
CA PRO A 380 15.93 -4.60 -8.86
C PRO A 380 14.40 -4.73 -8.88
N SER A 381 13.78 -4.78 -7.70
CA SER A 381 12.35 -4.94 -7.53
C SER A 381 11.64 -3.65 -7.93
N GLU A 382 10.54 -3.76 -8.67
CA GLU A 382 9.57 -2.67 -8.63
C GLU A 382 8.93 -2.68 -7.23
N HIS A 383 8.95 -1.56 -6.52
CA HIS A 383 8.17 -1.46 -5.29
C HIS A 383 6.71 -1.17 -5.63
N GLU A 384 5.84 -1.71 -4.79
CA GLU A 384 4.42 -1.38 -4.80
C GLU A 384 4.12 -0.42 -3.64
N LEU A 385 3.56 0.75 -3.96
CA LEU A 385 2.97 1.62 -2.95
C LEU A 385 1.53 1.17 -2.75
N CYS A 386 1.23 0.67 -1.55
CA CYS A 386 -0.08 0.14 -1.19
C CYS A 386 -0.68 0.97 -0.06
N VAL A 387 -2.01 1.06 -0.04
CA VAL A 387 -2.77 1.71 1.03
C VAL A 387 -3.76 0.70 1.60
N TRP A 388 -3.67 0.46 2.90
CA TRP A 388 -4.56 -0.43 3.65
C TRP A 388 -5.58 0.36 4.43
N ARG A 389 -6.81 -0.14 4.47
CA ARG A 389 -7.82 0.23 5.46
C ARG A 389 -7.54 -0.55 6.75
N ILE A 390 -7.40 0.15 7.87
CA ILE A 390 -7.02 -0.46 9.14
C ILE A 390 -8.14 -1.33 9.72
N THR A 391 -9.41 -1.00 9.46
CA THR A 391 -10.54 -1.70 10.11
C THR A 391 -10.72 -3.15 9.66
N ASP A 392 -10.32 -3.47 8.43
CA ASP A 392 -10.48 -4.79 7.82
C ASP A 392 -9.19 -5.33 7.17
N HIS A 393 -8.08 -4.60 7.28
CA HIS A 393 -6.77 -4.95 6.74
C HIS A 393 -6.76 -5.15 5.21
N LYS A 394 -7.71 -4.56 4.47
CA LYS A 394 -7.76 -4.67 3.01
C LYS A 394 -6.94 -3.58 2.33
N ILE A 395 -6.25 -3.95 1.24
CA ILE A 395 -5.67 -2.99 0.31
C ILE A 395 -6.82 -2.33 -0.45
N ILE A 396 -6.91 -1.00 -0.37
CA ILE A 396 -7.97 -0.22 -1.06
C ILE A 396 -7.46 0.41 -2.35
N THR A 397 -6.16 0.73 -2.41
CA THR A 397 -5.53 1.21 -3.63
C THR A 397 -4.04 0.90 -3.59
N ARG A 398 -3.46 0.67 -4.77
CA ARG A 398 -2.05 0.43 -4.92
C ARG A 398 -1.53 0.91 -6.26
N ARG A 399 -0.22 1.13 -6.32
CA ARG A 399 0.48 1.53 -7.55
C ARG A 399 1.89 0.95 -7.59
N ARG A 400 2.26 0.44 -8.75
CA ARG A 400 3.65 0.15 -9.12
C ARG A 400 4.25 1.31 -9.90
N GLY A 401 5.57 1.48 -9.82
CA GLY A 401 6.27 2.39 -10.73
C GLY A 401 7.43 3.15 -10.10
N GLY A 402 8.38 2.44 -9.51
CA GLY A 402 9.66 2.95 -9.01
C GLY A 402 10.62 1.79 -8.75
N ILE A 403 11.93 2.04 -8.79
CA ILE A 403 12.94 0.98 -8.60
C ILE A 403 13.25 0.78 -7.11
N TYR A 404 13.33 1.84 -6.32
CA TYR A 404 13.37 1.71 -4.86
C TYR A 404 12.33 2.58 -4.17
N GLY A 405 11.59 1.99 -3.23
CA GLY A 405 10.61 2.67 -2.39
C GLY A 405 11.29 3.26 -1.15
N GLY A 406 11.23 4.58 -1.02
CA GLY A 406 11.83 5.30 0.11
C GLY A 406 10.85 5.57 1.26
N PRO A 407 11.17 6.54 2.14
CA PRO A 407 10.24 6.99 3.17
C PRO A 407 8.95 7.57 2.58
N LEU A 408 7.87 7.41 3.33
CA LEU A 408 6.57 8.00 3.08
C LEU A 408 6.25 9.04 4.15
N ALA A 409 5.47 10.06 3.79
CA ALA A 409 4.93 11.01 4.76
C ALA A 409 3.49 11.38 4.38
N TRP A 410 2.55 11.21 5.31
CA TRP A 410 1.20 11.74 5.17
C TRP A 410 1.15 13.14 5.79
N SER A 411 0.58 14.12 5.09
CA SER A 411 0.51 15.48 5.62
C SER A 411 -0.44 15.53 6.82
N PRO A 412 -0.12 16.27 7.90
CA PRO A 412 -0.97 16.36 9.09
C PRO A 412 -2.36 16.94 8.83
N ASP A 413 -2.51 17.73 7.76
CA ASP A 413 -3.78 18.30 7.32
C ASP A 413 -4.61 17.36 6.42
N GLY A 414 -4.08 16.17 6.11
CA GLY A 414 -4.76 15.15 5.30
C GLY A 414 -4.88 15.50 3.82
N ARG A 415 -4.14 16.51 3.33
CA ARG A 415 -4.18 16.92 1.91
C ARG A 415 -3.25 16.12 0.99
N TRP A 416 -2.17 15.55 1.52
CA TRP A 416 -1.10 14.97 0.70
C TRP A 416 -0.52 13.68 1.28
N LEU A 417 -0.10 12.77 0.40
CA LEU A 417 0.83 11.69 0.69
C LEU A 417 2.10 11.92 -0.15
N ALA A 418 3.25 12.05 0.49
CA ALA A 418 4.55 12.20 -0.18
C ALA A 418 5.32 10.88 -0.13
N ALA A 419 6.03 10.56 -1.21
CA ALA A 419 6.87 9.38 -1.34
C ALA A 419 8.19 9.74 -2.03
N ASN A 420 9.33 9.38 -1.42
CA ASN A 420 10.59 9.37 -2.14
C ASN A 420 10.69 8.08 -2.97
N VAL A 421 11.13 8.23 -4.21
CA VAL A 421 11.29 7.14 -5.17
C VAL A 421 12.68 7.23 -5.77
N THR A 422 13.49 6.20 -5.56
CA THR A 422 14.76 6.06 -6.27
C THR A 422 14.49 5.50 -7.66
N THR A 423 15.03 6.15 -8.68
CA THR A 423 14.77 5.83 -10.08
C THR A 423 15.99 5.28 -10.83
N ASP A 424 17.19 5.37 -10.25
CA ASP A 424 18.40 4.75 -10.82
C ASP A 424 18.55 3.31 -10.32
N VAL A 425 18.96 2.42 -11.23
CA VAL A 425 19.23 1.01 -10.95
C VAL A 425 20.41 0.82 -9.99
N ASP A 426 21.31 1.81 -9.91
CA ASP A 426 22.45 1.78 -8.98
C ASP A 426 22.06 2.21 -7.55
N GLY A 427 20.79 2.53 -7.30
CA GLY A 427 20.29 2.93 -5.99
C GLY A 427 20.56 4.40 -5.64
N TYR A 428 20.80 5.26 -6.64
CA TYR A 428 21.07 6.69 -6.44
C TYR A 428 20.10 7.60 -7.18
N GLY A 429 20.07 8.88 -6.82
CA GLY A 429 19.14 9.84 -7.41
C GLY A 429 17.69 9.48 -7.10
N GLY A 430 16.75 10.23 -7.66
CA GLY A 430 15.34 9.94 -7.49
C GLY A 430 14.49 11.18 -7.56
N GLU A 431 13.22 10.98 -7.24
CA GLU A 431 12.19 11.99 -7.24
C GLU A 431 11.37 11.89 -5.96
N THR A 432 10.72 12.99 -5.59
CA THR A 432 9.68 12.99 -4.56
C THR A 432 8.34 13.14 -5.25
N ARG A 433 7.47 12.14 -5.12
CA ARG A 433 6.09 12.18 -5.63
C ARG A 433 5.14 12.64 -4.54
N ILE A 434 4.29 13.59 -4.88
CA ILE A 434 3.23 14.09 -4.01
C ILE A 434 1.88 13.68 -4.60
N PHE A 435 1.17 12.82 -3.89
CA PHE A 435 -0.17 12.39 -4.22
C PHE A 435 -1.21 13.25 -3.48
N PRO A 436 -2.17 13.87 -4.17
CA PRO A 436 -3.31 14.50 -3.52
C PRO A 436 -4.16 13.46 -2.83
N ILE A 437 -4.67 13.80 -1.64
CA ILE A 437 -5.72 13.03 -0.99
C ILE A 437 -7.07 13.46 -1.55
N GLY A 438 -7.91 12.49 -1.90
CA GLY A 438 -9.20 12.71 -2.52
C GLY A 438 -9.25 12.12 -3.93
N LEU A 439 -9.59 10.84 -4.01
CA LEU A 439 -9.99 10.22 -5.26
C LEU A 439 -11.32 10.81 -5.77
N PRO A 440 -11.55 10.84 -7.09
CA PRO A 440 -12.84 11.20 -7.64
C PRO A 440 -13.97 10.35 -7.04
N ALA A 441 -15.04 10.98 -6.55
CA ALA A 441 -16.23 10.29 -6.04
C ALA A 441 -17.19 9.87 -7.16
N ASP A 442 -17.08 10.52 -8.33
CA ASP A 442 -17.89 10.27 -9.51
C ASP A 442 -17.05 9.65 -10.64
N PRO A 443 -17.67 8.80 -11.49
CA PRO A 443 -16.98 8.18 -12.62
C PRO A 443 -16.49 9.22 -13.64
N PRO A 444 -15.35 8.96 -14.31
CA PRO A 444 -14.87 9.80 -15.41
C PRO A 444 -15.94 10.05 -16.48
N ALA A 445 -15.94 11.27 -17.03
CA ALA A 445 -16.87 11.62 -18.10
C ALA A 445 -16.72 10.66 -19.29
N GLY A 446 -17.84 10.14 -19.79
CA GLY A 446 -17.87 9.20 -20.92
C GLY A 446 -17.52 7.76 -20.56
N LEU A 447 -17.31 7.41 -19.28
CA LEU A 447 -17.02 6.03 -18.88
C LEU A 447 -18.11 5.04 -19.32
N PHE A 448 -19.37 5.49 -19.35
CA PHE A 448 -20.52 4.63 -19.67
C PHE A 448 -21.10 4.86 -21.08
N GLY A 449 -20.38 5.55 -21.97
CA GLY A 449 -20.82 5.86 -23.35
C GLY A 449 -21.05 7.34 -23.64
#